data_AF-A0A6C0K4K9-F1
#
_entry.id   AF-A0A6C0K4K9-F1
#
_cell.length_a   1.000
_cell.length_b   1.000
_cell.length_c   1.000
_cell.angle_alpha   90.00
_cell.angle_beta   90.00
_cell.angle_gamma   90.00
#
_symmetry.space_group_name_H-M   'P 1'
#
loop_
_entity.id
_entity.type
_entity.pdbx_description
1 polymer ?
#
loop_
_entity_poly.entity_id
_entity_poly.type
_entity_poly.pdbx_seq_one_letter_code
_entity_poly.pdbx_strand_id
1 'polypeptide(L)'
;MLPVRCFSCNKVIGHLDDAFYQYRKDDKEKDLVPFFEKFSIRKYCCRKIFLTNVDIYEYCAEFNHDNIVCKSASEVVNIMKTD
;
A
#
# COMPACT_ATOMS: atom_id res chain seq x y z
N MET A 1 -0.69 3.91 -1.14
CA MET A 1 -0.30 2.88 -0.18
C MET A 1 0.19 1.64 -0.93
N LEU A 2 1.48 1.30 -0.80
CA LEU A 2 2.11 0.14 -1.44
C LEU A 2 2.05 -1.11 -0.52
N PRO A 3 1.90 -2.34 -1.07
CA PRO A 3 2.07 -3.55 -0.26
C PRO A 3 3.49 -3.63 0.35
N VAL A 4 3.58 -4.15 1.58
CA VAL A 4 4.86 -4.27 2.32
C VAL A 4 5.88 -5.12 1.55
N ARG A 5 5.41 -6.19 0.90
CA ARG A 5 6.23 -7.13 0.12
C ARG A 5 5.63 -7.35 -1.26
N CYS A 6 6.48 -7.71 -2.22
CA CYS A 6 6.02 -8.12 -3.55
C CYS A 6 5.35 -9.50 -3.52
N PHE A 7 4.19 -9.63 -4.16
CA PHE A 7 3.39 -10.86 -4.21
C PHE A 7 4.09 -12.07 -4.84
N SER A 8 5.11 -11.87 -5.69
CA SER A 8 5.81 -12.97 -6.35
C SER A 8 7.20 -13.22 -5.77
N CYS A 9 8.01 -12.17 -5.61
CA CYS A 9 9.41 -12.30 -5.18
C CYS A 9 9.59 -12.23 -3.66
N ASN A 10 8.56 -11.84 -2.90
CA ASN A 10 8.57 -11.56 -1.47
C ASN A 10 9.64 -10.54 -1.00
N LYS A 11 10.27 -9.81 -1.94
CA LYS A 11 11.18 -8.69 -1.64
C LYS A 11 10.40 -7.62 -0.89
N VAL A 12 10.97 -7.11 0.19
CA VAL A 12 10.41 -5.99 0.96
C VAL A 12 10.53 -4.73 0.12
N ILE A 13 9.39 -4.07 -0.14
CA ILE A 13 9.31 -2.88 -1.01
C ILE A 13 8.49 -1.75 -0.40
N GLY A 14 7.69 -1.99 0.64
CA GLY A 14 6.80 -0.98 1.22
C GLY A 14 7.51 0.26 1.77
N HIS A 15 8.74 0.12 2.27
CA HIS A 15 9.55 1.24 2.74
C HIS A 15 9.95 2.25 1.66
N LEU A 16 9.73 1.92 0.38
CA LEU A 16 10.06 2.78 -0.77
C LEU A 16 8.87 3.60 -1.28
N ASP A 17 7.69 3.46 -0.67
CA ASP A 17 6.46 4.13 -1.10
C ASP A 17 6.63 5.66 -1.11
N ASP A 18 7.08 6.22 0.02
CA ASP A 18 7.32 7.67 0.15
C ASP A 18 8.37 8.19 -0.85
N ALA A 19 9.46 7.44 -1.02
CA ALA A 19 10.52 7.80 -1.95
C ALA A 19 10.02 7.78 -3.41
N PHE A 20 9.17 6.82 -3.76
CA PHE A 20 8.57 6.72 -5.09
C PHE A 20 7.57 7.84 -5.33
N TYR A 21 6.75 8.17 -4.33
CA TYR A 21 5.78 9.26 -4.41
C TYR A 21 6.47 10.62 -4.61
N GLN A 22 7.54 10.92 -3.86
CA GLN A 22 8.32 12.14 -4.07
C GLN A 22 8.96 12.16 -5.46
N TYR A 23 9.55 11.04 -5.91
CA TYR A 23 10.14 10.94 -7.24
C TYR A 23 9.13 11.23 -8.36
N ARG A 24 7.86 10.82 -8.20
CA ARG A 24 6.79 11.08 -9.17
C ARG A 24 6.15 12.47 -9.04
N LYS A 25 6.27 13.12 -7.88
CA LYS A 25 5.82 14.50 -7.68
C LYS A 25 6.68 15.50 -8.44
N ASP A 26 7.99 15.28 -8.46
CA ASP A 26 8.94 16.16 -9.13
C ASP A 26 8.68 16.24 -10.64
N ASP A 27 8.46 15.08 -11.28
CA ASP A 27 8.14 14.97 -12.70
C ASP A 27 7.37 13.67 -12.99
N LYS A 28 6.15 13.81 -13.50
CA LYS A 28 5.24 12.68 -13.76
C LYS A 28 5.64 11.84 -14.97
N GLU A 29 6.34 12.43 -15.93
CA GLU A 29 6.80 11.78 -17.18
C GLU A 29 8.23 11.23 -17.07
N LYS A 30 8.92 11.52 -15.97
CA LYS A 30 10.26 11.02 -15.70
C LYS A 30 10.34 9.51 -15.78
N ASP A 31 11.39 9.04 -16.44
CA ASP A 31 11.67 7.61 -16.53
C ASP A 31 11.85 6.99 -15.12
N LEU A 32 11.29 5.80 -14.95
CA LEU A 32 11.35 5.02 -13.71
C LEU A 32 12.62 4.15 -13.64
N VAL A 33 13.32 3.94 -14.77
CA VAL A 33 14.55 3.14 -14.80
C VAL A 33 15.60 3.62 -13.79
N PRO A 34 15.93 4.92 -13.69
CA PRO A 34 16.94 5.40 -12.73
C PRO A 34 16.53 5.16 -11.27
N PHE A 35 15.23 5.28 -10.96
CA PHE A 35 14.71 4.97 -9.63
C PHE A 35 14.92 3.49 -9.28
N PHE A 36 14.56 2.59 -10.20
CA PHE A 36 14.73 1.16 -9.97
C PHE A 36 16.19 0.74 -9.87
N GLU A 37 17.09 1.39 -10.61
CA GLU A 37 18.54 1.15 -10.51
C GLU A 37 19.08 1.60 -9.14
N LYS A 38 18.71 2.81 -8.69
CA LYS A 38 19.10 3.36 -7.38
C LYS A 38 18.73 2.41 -6.23
N PHE A 39 17.54 1.81 -6.28
CA PHE A 39 17.05 0.90 -5.24
C PHE A 39 17.28 -0.59 -5.53
N SER A 40 18.11 -0.91 -6.54
CA SER A 40 18.46 -2.29 -6.93
C SER A 40 17.23 -3.20 -7.20
N ILE A 41 16.16 -2.63 -7.75
CA ILE A 41 14.93 -3.34 -8.12
C ILE A 41 15.11 -3.89 -9.53
N ARG A 42 15.70 -5.10 -9.63
CA ARG A 42 15.97 -5.72 -10.94
C ARG A 42 14.77 -6.48 -11.52
N LYS A 43 14.12 -7.31 -10.71
CA LYS A 43 13.07 -8.24 -11.17
C LYS A 43 11.79 -7.50 -11.58
N TYR A 44 11.23 -7.88 -12.73
CA TYR A 44 9.99 -7.30 -13.27
C TYR A 44 8.82 -7.42 -12.28
N CYS A 45 8.73 -8.53 -11.54
CA CYS A 45 7.64 -8.77 -10.60
C CYS A 45 7.62 -7.78 -9.43
N CYS A 46 8.79 -7.29 -9.01
CA CYS A 46 8.88 -6.27 -7.97
C CYS A 46 8.69 -4.86 -8.60
N ARG A 47 9.11 -4.63 -9.86
CA ARG A 47 8.86 -3.37 -10.61
C ARG A 47 7.37 -3.14 -10.90
N LYS A 48 6.62 -4.18 -11.28
CA LYS A 48 5.19 -4.06 -11.64
C LYS A 48 4.36 -3.43 -10.52
N ILE A 49 4.72 -3.73 -9.27
CA ILE A 49 4.01 -3.20 -8.10
C ILE A 49 4.04 -1.67 -8.11
N PHE A 50 5.17 -1.05 -8.44
CA PHE A 50 5.30 0.41 -8.53
C PHE A 50 4.58 0.99 -9.76
N LEU A 51 4.54 0.27 -10.88
CA LEU A 51 3.88 0.76 -12.10
C LEU A 51 2.35 0.72 -11.98
N THR A 52 1.80 -0.31 -11.33
CA THR A 52 0.35 -0.55 -11.30
C THR A 52 -0.29 -0.18 -9.97
N ASN A 53 0.46 0.36 -9.00
CA ASN A 53 -0.13 0.80 -7.74
C ASN A 53 -1.00 2.03 -8.00
N VAL A 54 -2.25 1.93 -7.55
CA VAL A 54 -3.19 3.04 -7.49
C VAL A 54 -3.53 3.23 -6.03
N ASP A 55 -3.26 4.42 -5.51
CA ASP A 55 -3.64 4.76 -4.14
C ASP A 55 -5.09 5.21 -4.11
N ILE A 56 -5.94 4.43 -3.45
CA ILE A 56 -7.35 4.74 -3.23
C ILE A 56 -7.62 5.21 -1.80
N TYR A 57 -6.58 5.31 -0.97
CA TYR A 57 -6.74 5.60 0.46
C TYR A 57 -7.43 6.94 0.72
N GLU A 58 -7.02 8.00 0.02
CA GLU A 58 -7.61 9.34 0.17
C GLU A 58 -9.12 9.32 -0.11
N TYR A 59 -9.51 8.69 -1.23
CA TYR A 59 -10.93 8.52 -1.57
C TYR A 59 -11.68 7.73 -0.49
N CYS A 60 -11.12 6.61 -0.01
CA CYS A 60 -11.77 5.81 1.03
C CYS A 60 -11.87 6.56 2.37
N ALA A 61 -10.89 7.38 2.72
CA ALA A 61 -10.87 8.13 3.98
C ALA A 61 -11.99 9.19 4.04
N GLU A 62 -12.36 9.78 2.90
CA GLU A 62 -13.46 10.73 2.79
C GLU A 62 -14.83 10.09 3.04
N PHE A 63 -14.98 8.78 2.77
CA PHE A 63 -16.24 8.04 2.93
C PHE A 63 -16.39 7.31 4.26
N ASN A 64 -15.54 7.58 5.26
CA ASN A 64 -15.71 6.98 6.58
C ASN A 64 -17.03 7.46 7.20
N HIS A 65 -18.08 6.66 6.95
CA HIS A 65 -19.36 6.76 7.62
C HIS A 65 -19.12 6.70 9.12
N ASP A 66 -19.68 7.68 9.83
CA ASP A 66 -19.79 7.78 11.29
C ASP A 66 -20.53 6.59 11.97
N ASN A 67 -20.61 5.41 11.35
CA ASN A 67 -21.45 4.29 11.76
C ASN A 67 -20.78 2.91 11.75
N ILE A 68 -19.45 2.83 11.76
CA ILE A 68 -18.79 1.58 12.20
C ILE A 68 -18.40 1.77 13.67
N VAL A 69 -19.38 1.56 14.55
CA VAL A 69 -19.07 1.30 15.97
C VAL A 69 -18.38 -0.05 15.99
N CYS A 70 -17.04 -0.04 16.10
CA CYS A 70 -16.30 -1.23 16.46
C CYS A 70 -16.90 -1.71 17.79
N LYS A 71 -17.65 -2.82 17.77
CA LYS A 71 -18.14 -3.44 18.99
C LYS A 71 -16.96 -3.58 19.94
N SER A 72 -17.13 -3.09 21.16
CA SER A 72 -16.11 -3.20 22.20
C SER A 72 -15.70 -4.66 22.35
N ALA A 73 -14.45 -4.91 22.73
CA ALA A 73 -13.94 -6.28 22.87
C ALA A 73 -14.85 -7.16 23.75
N SER A 74 -15.51 -6.58 24.75
CA SER A 74 -16.52 -7.23 25.59
C SER A 74 -17.77 -7.69 24.84
N GLU A 75 -18.26 -6.90 23.89
CA GLU A 75 -19.45 -7.25 23.09
C GLU A 75 -19.16 -8.39 22.12
N VAL A 76 -17.95 -8.44 21.54
CA VAL A 76 -17.54 -9.54 20.66
C VAL A 76 -17.42 -10.85 21.45
N VAL A 77 -16.88 -10.81 22.66
CA VAL A 77 -16.76 -11.99 23.55
C VAL A 77 -18.14 -12.54 23.95
N ASN A 78 -19.15 -11.69 24.14
CA ASN A 78 -20.50 -12.14 24.47
C ASN A 78 -21.21 -12.80 23.27
N ILE A 79 -20.99 -12.29 22.05
CA ILE A 79 -21.53 -12.88 20.81
C ILE A 79 -20.88 -14.25 20.53
N MET A 80 -19.60 -14.42 20.85
CA MET A 80 -18.88 -15.69 20.68
C MET A 80 -19.22 -16.75 21.74
N LYS A 81 -19.95 -16.39 22.80
CA LYS A 81 -20.33 -17.29 23.91
C LYS A 81 -21.77 -17.81 23.83
N THR A 82 -22.55 -17.33 22.86
CA THR A 82 -23.85 -17.92 22.56
C THR A 82 -23.64 -19.01 21.51
N ASP A 83 -23.85 -20.26 21.92
CA ASP A 83 -23.82 -21.47 21.10
C ASP A 83 -24.74 -21.40 19.86
#